data_AF-A0A7Y6WVG9-F1
#
_entry.id   AF-A0A7Y6WVG9-F1
#
_cell.length_a   1.000
_cell.length_b   1.000
_cell.length_c   1.000
_cell.angle_alpha   90.00
_cell.angle_beta   90.00
_cell.angle_gamma   90.00
#
_symmetry.space_group_name_H-M   'P 1'
#
loop_
_entity.id
_entity.type
_entity.pdbx_description
1 polymer ?
#
loop_
_entity_poly.entity_id
_entity_poly.type
_entity_poly.pdbx_seq_one_letter_code
_entity_poly.pdbx_strand_id
1 'polypeptide(L)' 'MSPSDLHKFVEDGIARGRRYGLTSERDLARFVNVQFALGAEFDADPRHAWAADVLKASGVPASTRVDQLCELTAGALR' A
#
# COMPACT_ATOMS: atom_id res chain seq x y z
N MET A 1 17.11 0.85 -10.07
CA MET A 1 16.28 -0.36 -10.11
C MET A 1 16.38 -0.93 -11.52
N SER A 2 16.80 -2.19 -11.67
CA SER A 2 16.76 -2.88 -12.96
C SER A 2 15.32 -3.32 -13.29
N PRO A 3 15.01 -3.73 -14.54
CA PRO A 3 13.69 -4.28 -14.86
C PRO A 3 13.30 -5.50 -14.01
N SER A 4 14.25 -6.39 -13.70
CA SER A 4 14.01 -7.54 -12.82
C SER A 4 13.73 -7.11 -11.38
N ASP A 5 14.45 -6.11 -10.89
CA ASP A 5 14.18 -5.55 -9.56
C ASP A 5 12.79 -4.90 -9.49
N LEU A 6 12.36 -4.25 -10.58
CA LEU A 6 11.04 -3.63 -10.67
C LEU A 6 9.91 -4.67 -10.60
N HIS A 7 10.03 -5.77 -11.36
CA HIS A 7 9.05 -6.85 -11.29
C HIS A 7 8.97 -7.44 -9.89
N LYS A 8 10.12 -7.72 -9.27
CA LYS A 8 10.17 -8.21 -7.89
C LYS A 8 9.53 -7.23 -6.90
N PHE A 9 9.80 -5.93 -7.04
CA PHE A 9 9.21 -4.90 -6.20
C PHE A 9 7.68 -4.89 -6.29
N VAL A 10 7.14 -4.97 -7.51
CA VAL A 10 5.69 -5.03 -7.75
C VAL A 10 5.09 -6.34 -7.19
N GLU A 11 5.73 -7.48 -7.42
CA GLU A 11 5.29 -8.79 -6.91
C GLU A 11 5.26 -8.81 -5.37
N ASP A 12 6.31 -8.30 -4.73
CA ASP A 12 6.41 -8.19 -3.27
C ASP A 12 5.32 -7.25 -2.73
N GLY A 13 5.06 -6.12 -3.41
CA GLY A 13 3.97 -5.21 -3.08
C GLY A 13 2.58 -5.84 -3.19
N ILE A 14 2.32 -6.61 -4.25
CA ILE A 14 1.07 -7.37 -4.42
C ILE A 14 0.92 -8.41 -3.30
N ALA A 15 1.98 -9.16 -3.00
CA ALA A 15 1.97 -10.17 -1.94
C ALA A 15 1.70 -9.54 -0.57
N ARG A 16 2.27 -8.36 -0.28
CA ARG A 16 2.04 -7.60 0.95
C ARG A 16 0.61 -7.06 1.01
N GLY A 17 0.10 -6.46 -0.07
CA GLY A 17 -1.29 -5.99 -0.14
C GLY A 17 -2.32 -7.11 0.12
N ARG A 18 -2.09 -8.32 -0.40
CA ARG A 18 -2.95 -9.49 -0.15
C ARG A 18 -3.03 -9.87 1.33
N ARG A 19 -1.99 -9.62 2.14
CA ARG A 19 -2.02 -9.87 3.60
C ARG A 19 -3.04 -8.99 4.32
N TYR A 20 -3.42 -7.86 3.74
CA TYR A 20 -4.48 -6.97 4.25
C TYR A 20 -5.86 -7.28 3.65
N GLY A 21 -6.01 -8.41 2.95
CA GLY A 21 -7.27 -8.81 2.31
C GLY A 21 -7.62 -8.03 1.05
N LEU A 22 -6.64 -7.37 0.41
CA LEU A 22 -6.84 -6.73 -0.89
C LEU A 22 -6.88 -7.81 -1.98
N THR A 23 -7.98 -7.87 -2.74
CA THR A 23 -8.20 -8.90 -3.76
C THR A 23 -8.37 -8.34 -5.16
N SER A 24 -8.82 -7.09 -5.30
CA SER A 24 -9.01 -6.46 -6.61
C SER A 24 -7.68 -5.97 -7.19
N GLU A 25 -7.52 -6.10 -8.50
CA GLU A 25 -6.33 -5.57 -9.21
C GLU A 25 -6.16 -4.06 -8.99
N ARG A 26 -7.28 -3.32 -8.95
CA ARG A 26 -7.29 -1.87 -8.68
C ARG A 26 -6.68 -1.54 -7.31
N ASP A 27 -7.10 -2.24 -6.27
CA ASP A 27 -6.64 -1.98 -4.91
C ASP A 27 -5.17 -2.37 -4.73
N LEU A 28 -4.77 -3.50 -5.33
CA LEU A 28 -3.37 -3.95 -5.32
C LEU A 28 -2.45 -2.98 -6.07
N ALA A 29 -2.86 -2.51 -7.25
CA ALA A 29 -2.09 -1.52 -8.01
C ALA A 29 -1.92 -0.20 -7.23
N ARG A 30 -2.98 0.25 -6.56
CA ARG A 30 -2.91 1.46 -5.71
C ARG A 30 -2.03 1.28 -4.48
N PHE A 31 -2.09 0.10 -3.84
CA PHE A 31 -1.16 -0.25 -2.76
C PHE A 31 0.30 -0.19 -3.22
N VAL A 32 0.61 -0.78 -4.38
CA VAL A 32 1.95 -0.73 -4.99
C VAL A 32 2.35 0.71 -5.33
N ASN A 33 1.43 1.56 -5.80
CA ASN A 33 1.73 2.98 -6.02
C ASN A 33 2.13 3.71 -4.72
N VAL A 34 1.43 3.42 -3.61
CA VAL A 34 1.81 3.97 -2.29
C VAL A 34 3.18 3.44 -1.84
N GLN A 35 3.48 2.17 -2.14
CA GLN A 35 4.80 1.58 -1.91
C GLN A 35 5.91 2.33 -2.67
N PHE A 36 5.68 2.72 -3.92
CA PHE A 36 6.61 3.57 -4.67
C PHE A 36 6.78 4.96 -4.05
N ALA A 37 5.70 5.53 -3.51
CA ALA A 37 5.71 6.88 -2.95
C ALA A 37 6.42 6.95 -1.58
N LEU A 38 6.17 5.98 -0.70
CA LEU A 38 6.59 6.03 0.71
C LEU A 38 7.71 5.04 1.06
N GLY A 39 7.98 4.06 0.19
CA GLY A 39 9.00 3.03 0.34
C GLY A 39 8.43 1.62 0.46
N ALA A 40 9.30 0.63 0.23
CA ALA A 40 8.94 -0.80 0.14
C ALA A 40 8.13 -1.33 1.35
N GLU A 41 8.46 -0.83 2.54
CA GLU A 41 7.93 -1.31 3.83
C GLU A 41 7.04 -0.24 4.52
N PHE A 42 6.41 0.66 3.75
CA PHE A 42 5.65 1.79 4.30
C PHE A 42 4.56 1.41 5.31
N ASP A 43 3.95 0.23 5.16
CA ASP A 43 2.89 -0.31 6.02
C ASP A 43 3.42 -0.91 7.34
N ALA A 44 4.75 -0.98 7.52
CA ALA A 44 5.42 -1.40 8.74
C ALA A 44 6.39 -0.33 9.27
N ASP A 45 6.64 0.74 8.51
CA ASP A 45 7.53 1.83 8.89
C ASP A 45 6.89 2.72 9.96
N PRO A 46 7.53 2.93 11.13
CA PRO A 46 7.01 3.81 12.19
C PRO A 46 6.73 5.25 11.74
N ARG A 47 7.40 5.76 10.70
CA ARG A 47 7.14 7.10 10.11
C ARG A 47 5.78 7.17 9.43
N HIS A 48 5.19 6.02 9.12
CA HIS A 48 3.93 5.86 8.40
C HIS A 48 2.97 4.96 9.19
N ALA A 49 2.99 5.02 10.52
CA ALA A 49 2.11 4.20 11.38
C ALA A 49 0.62 4.26 10.97
N TRP A 50 0.16 5.42 10.49
CA TRP A 50 -1.18 5.62 9.94
C TRP A 50 -1.53 4.67 8.79
N ALA A 51 -0.55 4.25 7.98
CA ALA A 51 -0.78 3.34 6.86
C ALA A 51 -1.17 1.96 7.37
N ALA A 52 -0.46 1.47 8.39
CA ALA A 52 -0.77 0.20 9.05
C ALA A 52 -2.16 0.25 9.71
N ASP A 53 -2.50 1.36 10.36
CA ASP A 53 -3.79 1.55 11.04
C ASP A 53 -4.95 1.53 10.05
N VAL A 54 -4.83 2.28 8.94
CA VAL A 54 -5.83 2.29 7.86
C VAL A 54 -5.98 0.89 7.25
N LEU A 55 -4.86 0.22 6.96
CA LEU A 55 -4.87 -1.11 6.35
C LEU A 55 -5.41 -2.19 7.30
N LYS A 56 -5.37 -2.01 8.62
CA LYS A 56 -5.89 -2.98 9.61
C LYS A 56 -7.31 -2.66 10.10
N ALA A 57 -7.92 -1.57 9.61
CA ALA A 57 -9.24 -1.13 10.04
C ALA A 57 -10.33 -2.20 9.79
N SER A 58 -10.74 -2.87 10.86
CA SER A 58 -11.74 -3.94 10.81
C SER A 58 -13.13 -3.35 10.58
N GLY A 59 -13.96 -4.06 9.80
CA GLY A 59 -15.30 -3.58 9.42
C GLY A 59 -15.31 -2.52 8.32
N VAL A 60 -14.14 -2.08 7.84
CA VAL A 60 -14.03 -1.15 6.70
C VAL A 60 -13.73 -1.95 5.42
N PRO A 61 -14.49 -1.75 4.32
CA PRO A 61 -14.22 -2.41 3.04
C PRO A 61 -12.78 -2.17 2.55
N ALA A 62 -12.20 -3.16 1.90
CA ALA A 62 -10.82 -3.11 1.38
C ALA A 62 -10.57 -1.89 0.47
N SER A 63 -11.49 -1.64 -0.46
CA SER A 63 -11.41 -0.50 -1.38
C SER A 63 -11.43 0.84 -0.64
N THR A 64 -12.27 0.98 0.39
CA THR A 64 -12.36 2.19 1.21
C THR A 64 -11.08 2.43 2.00
N ARG A 65 -10.47 1.37 2.56
CA ARG A 65 -9.15 1.48 3.21
C ARG A 65 -8.09 1.96 2.23
N VAL A 66 -8.09 1.46 0.99
CA VAL A 66 -7.11 1.88 -0.03
C VAL A 66 -7.37 3.30 -0.53
N ASP A 67 -8.62 3.72 -0.68
CA ASP A 67 -8.97 5.11 -1.00
C ASP A 67 -8.39 6.06 0.06
N GLN A 68 -8.65 5.77 1.35
CA GLN A 68 -8.11 6.56 2.47
C GLN A 68 -6.56 6.52 2.51
N LEU A 69 -5.95 5.36 2.24
CA LEU A 69 -4.49 5.23 2.16
C LEU A 69 -3.92 6.18 1.09
N CYS A 70 -4.53 6.23 -0.09
CA CYS A 70 -4.11 7.12 -1.17
C CYS A 70 -4.27 8.60 -0.80
N GLU A 71 -5.36 8.99 -0.16
CA GLU A 71 -5.60 10.37 0.29
C GLU A 71 -4.55 10.84 1.30
N LEU A 72 -4.26 10.02 2.31
CA LEU A 72 -3.24 10.34 3.31
C LEU A 72 -1.83 10.38 2.70
N THR A 73 -1.54 9.47 1.76
CA THR A 73 -0.27 9.49 1.01
C THR A 73 -0.10 10.81 0.26
N ALA A 74 -1.14 11.29 -0.43
CA ALA A 74 -1.09 12.56 -1.15
C ALA A 74 -0.88 13.77 -0.23
N GLY A 75 -1.33 13.70 1.03
CA GLY A 75 -1.05 14.70 2.05
C GLY A 75 0.40 14.65 2.57
N ALA A 76 0.95 13.44 2.72
CA ALA A 76 2.31 13.21 3.24
C ALA A 76 3.44 13.61 2.27
N LEU A 77 3.14 13.72 0.97
CA LEU A 77 4.09 14.14 -0.07
C LEU A 77 4.13 15.65 -0.32
N ARG A 78 3.35 16.44 0.42
CA ARG A 78 3.28 17.91 0.29
C ARG A 78 4.32 18.63 1.13
#